data_AF-A0A242NJE2-F1
#
_entry.id   AF-A0A242NJE2-F1
#
_cell.length_a   1.000
_cell.length_b   1.000
_cell.length_c   1.000
_cell.angle_alpha   90.00
_cell.angle_beta   90.00
_cell.angle_gamma   90.00
#
_symmetry.space_group_name_H-M   'P 1'
#
loop_
_entity.id
_entity.type
_entity.pdbx_description
1 polymer ?
#
loop_
_entity_poly.entity_id
_entity_poly.type
_entity_poly.pdbx_seq_one_letter_code
_entity_poly.pdbx_strand_id
1 'polypeptide(L)'
;MKKLWLFCISILLVSCYEPSELAVNFGKERAEKHLKDPKFSRVYVVEENNSSDNAFRSYVCGYADFKDMYDNYYGFPLRFFVKVDITENGLAATKAKTSNFTIEPLDKGEWFEEKWKTNCTKND
;
A
#
# COMPACT_ATOMS: atom_id res chain seq x y z
N MET A 1 40.48 24.84 33.33
CA MET A 1 39.55 25.07 32.21
C MET A 1 39.30 23.75 31.51
N LYS A 2 38.13 23.12 31.69
CA LYS A 2 37.72 21.92 30.94
C LYS A 2 36.38 22.24 30.28
N LYS A 3 36.41 22.58 28.99
CA LYS A 3 35.21 22.79 28.18
C LYS A 3 34.73 21.41 27.71
N LEU A 4 33.72 20.86 28.37
CA LEU A 4 32.99 19.69 27.89
C LEU A 4 32.18 20.13 26.67
N TRP A 5 32.62 19.73 25.48
CA TRP A 5 31.81 19.84 24.27
C TRP A 5 30.93 18.59 24.20
N LEU A 6 29.70 18.72 24.69
CA LEU A 6 28.63 17.77 24.41
C LEU A 6 28.22 17.95 22.95
N PHE A 7 28.75 17.08 22.08
CA PHE A 7 28.22 16.90 20.74
C PHE A 7 26.81 16.30 20.87
N CYS A 8 25.78 17.14 20.71
CA CYS A 8 24.43 16.68 20.41
C CYS A 8 24.44 16.04 19.02
N ILE A 9 24.71 14.74 18.96
CA ILE A 9 24.39 13.94 17.78
C ILE A 9 22.87 13.77 17.79
N SER A 10 22.18 14.71 17.16
CA SER A 10 20.80 14.54 16.72
C SER A 10 20.82 13.47 15.64
N ILE A 11 20.68 12.21 16.05
CA ILE A 11 20.41 11.08 15.16
C ILE A 11 19.07 11.41 14.49
N LEU A 12 19.15 11.97 13.29
CA LEU A 12 18.03 11.93 12.34
C LEU A 12 17.76 10.44 12.13
N LEU A 13 16.76 9.92 12.85
CA LEU A 13 16.13 8.63 12.58
C LEU A 13 15.43 8.77 11.23
N VAL A 14 16.22 8.75 10.15
CA VAL A 14 15.71 8.61 8.80
C VAL A 14 15.17 7.19 8.74
N SER A 15 13.87 7.04 8.95
CA SER A 15 13.19 5.77 8.77
C SER A 15 13.31 5.41 7.29
N CYS A 16 14.27 4.55 6.97
CA CYS A 16 14.42 3.96 5.64
C CYS A 16 13.31 2.92 5.51
N TYR A 17 12.10 3.37 5.15
CA TYR A 17 11.02 2.45 4.82
C TYR A 17 11.34 1.79 3.48
N GLU A 18 11.24 0.46 3.43
CA GLU A 18 11.35 -0.26 2.17
C GLU A 18 10.20 0.20 1.22
N PRO A 19 10.46 0.41 -0.08
CA PRO A 19 9.45 0.87 -1.03
C PRO A 19 8.18 0.01 -1.05
N SER A 20 8.31 -1.29 -0.80
CA SER A 20 7.23 -2.26 -0.67
C SER A 20 6.31 -1.95 0.53
N GLU A 21 6.87 -1.68 1.70
CA GLU A 21 6.13 -1.32 2.91
C GLU A 21 5.40 0.01 2.72
N LEU A 22 6.09 0.99 2.12
CA LEU A 22 5.51 2.28 1.79
C LEU A 22 4.34 2.13 0.81
N ALA A 23 4.47 1.27 -0.20
CA ALA A 23 3.39 0.98 -1.14
C ALA A 23 2.18 0.37 -0.44
N VAL A 24 2.38 -0.63 0.44
CA VAL A 24 1.30 -1.21 1.25
C VAL A 24 0.56 -0.15 2.04
N ASN A 25 1.27 0.77 2.68
CA ASN A 25 0.67 1.84 3.47
C ASN A 25 -0.19 2.76 2.60
N PHE A 26 0.31 3.18 1.43
CA PHE A 26 -0.48 3.98 0.49
C PHE A 26 -1.69 3.22 -0.08
N GLY A 27 -1.56 1.93 -0.33
CA GLY A 27 -2.67 1.07 -0.77
C GLY A 27 -3.79 0.99 0.28
N LYS A 28 -3.42 0.80 1.55
CA LYS A 28 -4.37 0.81 2.68
C LYS A 28 -5.03 2.16 2.87
N GLU A 29 -4.25 3.24 2.87
CA GLU A 29 -4.78 4.61 2.98
C GLU A 29 -5.78 4.91 1.85
N ARG A 30 -5.50 4.42 0.63
CA ARG A 30 -6.42 4.56 -0.48
C ARG A 30 -7.72 3.78 -0.26
N ALA A 31 -7.66 2.57 0.29
CA ALA A 31 -8.82 1.77 0.62
C ALA A 31 -9.65 2.37 1.77
N GLU A 32 -9.00 2.92 2.79
CA GLU A 32 -9.64 3.64 3.91
C GLU A 32 -10.44 4.86 3.47
N LYS A 33 -10.11 5.48 2.33
CA LYS A 33 -10.92 6.56 1.73
C LYS A 33 -12.27 6.08 1.19
N HIS A 34 -12.44 4.78 0.99
CA HIS A 34 -13.66 4.18 0.42
C HIS A 34 -14.36 3.22 1.36
N LEU A 35 -13.69 2.77 2.43
CA LEU A 35 -14.20 1.81 3.39
C LEU A 35 -14.28 2.42 4.79
N LYS A 36 -15.39 2.16 5.48
CA LYS A 36 -15.54 2.54 6.89
C LYS A 36 -14.86 1.50 7.79
N ASP A 37 -13.85 1.94 8.53
CA ASP A 37 -13.10 1.14 9.52
C ASP A 37 -12.62 -0.23 8.99
N PRO A 38 -11.81 -0.25 7.90
CA PRO A 38 -11.43 -1.48 7.27
C PRO A 38 -10.42 -2.30 8.11
N LYS A 39 -10.61 -3.62 8.13
CA LYS A 39 -9.65 -4.59 8.66
C LYS A 39 -8.98 -5.33 7.51
N PHE A 40 -7.72 -4.99 7.28
CA PHE A 40 -6.94 -5.57 6.20
C PHE A 40 -6.34 -6.93 6.57
N SER A 41 -6.38 -7.88 5.64
CA SER A 41 -5.73 -9.18 5.78
C SER A 41 -5.09 -9.63 4.47
N ARG A 42 -4.02 -10.43 4.58
CA ARG A 42 -3.24 -10.98 3.45
C ARG A 42 -2.91 -9.91 2.39
N VAL A 43 -2.42 -8.76 2.84
CA VAL A 43 -2.00 -7.68 1.94
C VAL A 43 -0.58 -7.98 1.47
N TYR A 44 -0.35 -7.89 0.17
CA TYR A 44 0.94 -8.10 -0.46
C TYR A 44 1.12 -7.15 -1.66
N VAL A 45 2.35 -7.07 -2.13
CA VAL A 45 2.74 -6.23 -3.26
C VAL A 45 3.14 -7.14 -4.42
N VAL A 46 2.68 -6.79 -5.62
CA VAL A 46 3.17 -7.32 -6.90
C VAL A 46 3.87 -6.18 -7.61
N GLU A 47 5.19 -6.26 -7.71
CA GLU A 47 5.99 -5.26 -8.41
C GLU A 47 5.80 -5.39 -9.92
N GLU A 48 5.64 -4.26 -10.61
CA GLU A 48 5.54 -4.25 -12.07
C GLU A 48 6.93 -4.34 -12.70
N ASN A 49 7.04 -5.02 -13.85
CA ASN A 49 8.31 -5.18 -14.57
C ASN A 49 8.98 -3.86 -15.00
N ASN A 50 8.23 -2.76 -15.06
CA ASN A 50 8.75 -1.45 -15.39
C ASN A 50 9.16 -0.63 -14.16
N SER A 51 9.17 -1.25 -12.98
CA SER A 51 9.78 -0.69 -11.77
C SER A 51 11.28 -0.48 -12.00
N SER A 52 11.83 0.56 -11.38
CA SER A 52 13.26 0.89 -11.48
C SER A 52 13.76 1.53 -10.19
N ASP A 53 15.08 1.67 -10.07
CA ASP A 53 15.74 2.27 -8.90
C ASP A 53 15.20 3.66 -8.53
N ASN A 54 14.58 4.39 -9.47
CA ASN A 54 14.05 5.74 -9.26
C ASN A 54 12.51 5.80 -9.20
N ALA A 55 11.84 4.69 -9.50
CA ALA A 55 10.39 4.62 -9.56
C ALA A 55 9.91 3.19 -9.21
N PHE A 56 9.43 3.00 -7.99
CA PHE A 56 8.82 1.75 -7.56
C PHE A 56 7.35 1.72 -7.98
N ARG A 57 7.00 0.83 -8.91
CA ARG A 57 5.65 0.68 -9.44
C ARG A 57 5.11 -0.68 -9.08
N SER A 58 3.92 -0.71 -8.49
CA SER A 58 3.37 -1.95 -7.97
C SER A 58 1.86 -1.95 -7.88
N TYR A 59 1.30 -3.15 -7.77
CA TYR A 59 -0.06 -3.37 -7.31
C TYR A 59 -0.03 -3.85 -5.85
N VAL A 60 -0.78 -3.16 -5.00
CA VAL A 60 -1.07 -3.60 -3.63
C VAL A 60 -2.38 -4.37 -3.68
N CYS A 61 -2.32 -5.66 -3.37
CA CYS A 61 -3.46 -6.55 -3.41
C CYS A 61 -3.72 -7.12 -2.02
N GLY A 62 -4.99 -7.35 -1.69
CA GLY A 62 -5.32 -7.96 -0.41
C GLY A 62 -6.82 -8.08 -0.19
N TYR A 63 -7.15 -8.33 1.07
CA TYR A 63 -8.51 -8.50 1.53
C TYR A 63 -8.82 -7.46 2.59
N ALA A 64 -10.06 -6.99 2.62
CA ALA A 64 -10.54 -6.04 3.62
C ALA A 64 -11.96 -6.40 4.05
N ASP A 65 -12.15 -6.56 5.36
CA ASP A 65 -13.47 -6.46 5.98
C ASP A 65 -13.74 -4.98 6.27
N PHE A 66 -15.00 -4.56 6.29
CA PHE A 66 -15.37 -3.18 6.58
C PHE A 66 -16.71 -3.13 7.31
N LYS A 67 -16.99 -2.01 7.97
CA LYS A 67 -18.26 -1.78 8.65
C LYS A 67 -19.31 -1.22 7.71
N ASP A 68 -20.54 -1.68 7.85
CA ASP A 68 -21.70 -1.09 7.22
C ASP A 68 -22.16 0.21 7.92
N MET A 69 -23.30 0.74 7.48
CA MET A 69 -23.89 1.94 8.07
C MET A 69 -24.32 1.75 9.54
N TYR A 70 -24.43 0.51 10.01
CA TYR A 70 -24.85 0.11 11.36
C TYR A 70 -23.68 -0.38 12.23
N ASP A 71 -22.43 -0.12 11.80
CA ASP A 71 -21.19 -0.51 12.50
C ASP A 71 -20.94 -2.02 12.61
N ASN A 72 -21.64 -2.83 11.83
CA ASN A 72 -21.40 -4.27 11.74
C ASN A 72 -20.39 -4.58 10.65
N TYR A 73 -19.45 -5.47 10.94
CA TYR A 73 -18.54 -5.96 9.90
C TYR A 73 -19.31 -6.81 8.88
N TYR A 74 -19.04 -6.56 7.61
CA TYR A 74 -19.54 -7.41 6.53
C TYR A 74 -19.03 -8.84 6.71
N GLY A 75 -19.90 -9.84 6.60
CA GLY A 75 -19.57 -11.25 6.86
C GLY A 75 -18.68 -11.92 5.80
N PHE A 76 -18.20 -11.16 4.81
CA PHE A 76 -17.34 -11.64 3.73
C PHE A 76 -16.27 -10.58 3.41
N PRO A 77 -14.98 -10.97 3.38
CA PRO A 77 -13.91 -10.03 3.04
C PRO A 77 -14.01 -9.64 1.56
N LEU A 78 -13.87 -8.35 1.27
CA LEU A 78 -13.72 -7.85 -0.10
C LEU A 78 -12.29 -8.05 -0.55
N ARG A 79 -12.09 -8.37 -1.82
CA ARG A 79 -10.79 -8.26 -2.47
C ARG A 79 -10.61 -6.83 -2.95
N PHE A 80 -9.42 -6.28 -2.74
CA PHE A 80 -9.07 -4.98 -3.28
C PHE A 80 -7.69 -5.03 -3.93
N PHE A 81 -7.53 -4.24 -4.98
CA PHE A 81 -6.22 -3.94 -5.53
C PHE A 81 -6.10 -2.45 -5.83
N VAL A 82 -4.88 -1.93 -5.67
CA VAL A 82 -4.56 -0.52 -5.91
C VAL A 82 -3.24 -0.46 -6.63
N LYS A 83 -3.17 0.30 -7.73
CA LYS A 83 -1.88 0.64 -8.32
C LYS A 83 -1.22 1.75 -7.51
N VAL A 84 0.03 1.53 -7.14
CA VAL A 84 0.85 2.47 -6.38
C VAL A 84 2.13 2.75 -7.14
N ASP A 85 2.31 4.00 -7.51
CA ASP A 85 3.51 4.51 -8.16
C ASP A 85 4.26 5.43 -7.18
N ILE A 86 5.44 5.01 -6.74
CA ILE A 86 6.33 5.80 -5.88
C ILE A 86 7.46 6.32 -6.75
N THR A 87 7.47 7.63 -7.03
CA THR A 87 8.50 8.27 -7.85
C THR A 87 9.38 9.17 -6.98
N GLU A 88 10.69 9.15 -7.21
CA GLU A 88 11.77 9.81 -6.42
C GLU A 88 12.20 9.03 -5.17
N ASN A 89 13.09 8.05 -5.36
CA ASN A 89 13.86 7.41 -4.28
C ASN A 89 15.00 8.35 -3.83
N GLY A 90 14.68 9.25 -2.92
CA GLY A 90 15.64 10.07 -2.18
C GLY A 90 15.18 10.23 -0.73
N LEU A 91 16.05 10.74 0.15
CA LEU A 91 15.92 10.86 1.62
C LEU A 91 14.61 11.54 2.15
N ALA A 92 13.70 11.93 1.27
CA ALA A 92 12.37 12.48 1.55
C ALA A 92 11.32 12.00 0.52
N ALA A 93 11.24 10.70 0.22
CA ALA A 93 10.25 10.12 -0.69
C ALA A 93 8.81 10.50 -0.25
N THR A 94 8.28 11.58 -0.83
CA THR A 94 7.03 12.23 -0.40
C THR A 94 6.01 12.37 -1.53
N LYS A 95 6.31 11.82 -2.72
CA LYS A 95 5.40 11.84 -3.87
C LYS A 95 5.06 10.43 -4.32
N ALA A 96 4.22 9.75 -3.55
CA ALA A 96 3.50 8.59 -4.03
C ALA A 96 2.21 9.03 -4.72
N LYS A 97 1.88 8.37 -5.83
CA LYS A 97 0.61 8.49 -6.52
C LYS A 97 -0.09 7.14 -6.47
N THR A 98 -1.37 7.15 -6.10
CA THR A 98 -2.22 5.95 -6.17
C THR A 98 -3.20 6.10 -7.34
N SER A 99 -3.40 5.04 -8.09
CA SER A 99 -4.33 4.98 -9.22
C SER A 99 -4.98 3.59 -9.31
N ASN A 100 -5.94 3.41 -10.23
CA ASN A 100 -6.58 2.12 -10.51
C ASN A 100 -7.10 1.37 -9.26
N PHE A 101 -7.66 2.11 -8.30
CA PHE A 101 -8.27 1.53 -7.11
C PHE A 101 -9.55 0.77 -7.49
N THR A 102 -9.60 -0.51 -7.17
CA THR A 102 -10.80 -1.34 -7.37
C THR A 102 -11.03 -2.21 -6.14
N ILE A 103 -12.29 -2.33 -5.74
CA ILE A 103 -12.71 -3.15 -4.62
C ILE A 103 -13.99 -3.89 -4.97
N GLU A 104 -13.99 -5.21 -4.80
CA GLU A 104 -15.13 -6.06 -5.15
C GLU A 104 -15.24 -7.23 -4.16
N PRO A 105 -16.46 -7.75 -3.91
CA PRO A 105 -16.64 -8.97 -3.14
C PRO A 105 -16.04 -10.19 -3.89
N LEU A 106 -15.81 -11.28 -3.16
CA LEU A 106 -15.14 -12.49 -3.66
C LEU A 106 -15.85 -13.16 -4.84
N ASP A 107 -17.11 -12.82 -5.08
CA ASP A 107 -18.04 -13.54 -5.96
C ASP A 107 -18.46 -12.76 -7.21
N LYS A 108 -17.86 -11.59 -7.51
CA LYS A 108 -18.36 -10.72 -8.59
C LYS A 108 -17.37 -10.41 -9.72
N GLY A 109 -17.83 -10.73 -10.94
CA GLY A 109 -17.47 -10.10 -12.21
C GLY A 109 -16.26 -10.68 -12.93
N GLU A 110 -16.47 -11.20 -14.15
CA GLU A 110 -15.38 -11.68 -15.02
C GLU A 110 -14.27 -10.63 -15.18
N TRP A 111 -14.64 -9.36 -15.32
CA TRP A 111 -13.69 -8.25 -15.43
C TRP A 111 -12.80 -8.10 -14.19
N PHE A 112 -13.37 -8.20 -12.97
CA PHE A 112 -12.57 -8.07 -11.75
C PHE A 112 -11.64 -9.27 -11.58
N GLU A 113 -12.11 -10.48 -11.85
CA GLU A 113 -11.28 -11.68 -11.83
C GLU A 113 -10.11 -11.59 -12.81
N GLU A 114 -10.35 -11.08 -14.02
CA GLU A 114 -9.29 -10.87 -15.01
C GLU A 114 -8.25 -9.86 -14.49
N LYS A 115 -8.69 -8.72 -13.96
CA LYS A 115 -7.79 -7.71 -13.38
C LYS A 115 -7.05 -8.22 -12.16
N TRP A 116 -7.71 -8.95 -11.28
CA TRP A 116 -7.10 -9.57 -10.11
C TRP A 116 -6.04 -10.59 -10.54
N LYS A 117 -6.35 -11.51 -11.45
CA LYS A 117 -5.37 -12.47 -11.97
C LYS A 117 -4.18 -11.79 -12.63
N THR A 118 -4.43 -10.72 -13.39
CA THR A 118 -3.38 -9.97 -14.09
C THR A 118 -2.47 -9.21 -13.12
N ASN A 119 -3.04 -8.58 -12.10
CA ASN A 119 -2.31 -7.62 -11.26
C ASN A 119 -1.87 -8.18 -9.90
N CYS A 120 -2.50 -9.26 -9.43
CA CYS A 120 -2.34 -9.80 -8.09
C CYS A 120 -1.81 -11.24 -8.06
N THR A 121 -1.53 -11.84 -9.22
CA THR A 121 -0.75 -13.09 -9.26
C THR A 121 0.73 -12.70 -9.29
N LYS A 122 1.53 -13.25 -8.37
CA LYS A 122 2.99 -13.07 -8.45
C LYS A 122 3.46 -13.67 -9.78
N ASN A 123 4.25 -12.91 -10.53
CA ASN A 123 5.04 -13.50 -11.60
C ASN A 123 6.11 -14.36 -10.90
N ASP A 124 6.01 -15.67 -11.03
CA ASP A 124 7.07 -16.62 -10.62
C ASP A 124 8.31 -16.50 -11.53
#